data_AF-A0A7C7QFS0-F1
#
_entry.id   AF-A0A7C7QFS0-F1
#
_cell.length_a   1.000
_cell.length_b   1.000
_cell.length_c   1.000
_cell.angle_alpha   90.00
_cell.angle_beta   90.00
_cell.angle_gamma   90.00
#
_symmetry.space_group_name_H-M   'P 1'
#
loop_
_entity.id
_entity.type
_entity.pdbx_description
1 polymer ?
#
loop_
_entity_poly.entity_id
_entity_poly.type
_entity_poly.pdbx_seq_one_letter_code
_entity_poly.pdbx_strand_id
1 'polypeptide(L)'
;YRHAGIQVPRTTGEQYRASLLLPRHALQPGDVIFFHLRGASKVSHVGIYLGDGRFIHAPSTGKKVSVSELGDPYWRRRFASGGRLL
;
A
#
# COMPACT_ATOMS: atom_id res chain seq x y z
N TYR A 1 1.74 -6.80 -10.24
CA TYR A 1 0.38 -7.30 -10.44
C TYR A 1 0.08 -7.67 -11.89
N ARG A 2 0.06 -6.74 -12.86
CA ARG A 2 -0.25 -7.11 -14.27
C ARG A 2 0.66 -8.21 -14.83
N HIS A 3 1.97 -8.11 -14.60
CA HIS A 3 2.93 -9.16 -14.97
C HIS A 3 2.72 -10.50 -14.23
N ALA A 4 2.00 -10.47 -13.11
CA ALA A 4 1.62 -11.65 -12.32
C ALA A 4 0.16 -12.09 -12.59
N GLY A 5 -0.45 -11.64 -13.69
CA GLY A 5 -1.79 -12.06 -14.10
C GLY A 5 -2.96 -11.32 -13.43
N ILE A 6 -2.70 -10.42 -12.48
CA ILE A 6 -3.76 -9.70 -11.76
C ILE A 6 -4.00 -8.33 -12.42
N GLN A 7 -5.24 -8.08 -12.86
CA GLN A 7 -5.64 -6.78 -13.38
C GLN A 7 -5.90 -5.82 -12.22
N VAL A 8 -5.29 -4.64 -12.30
CA VAL A 8 -5.33 -3.67 -11.21
C VAL A 8 -5.62 -2.29 -11.80
N PRO A 9 -6.58 -1.53 -11.24
CA PRO A 9 -6.86 -0.17 -11.65
C PRO A 9 -5.62 0.73 -11.57
N ARG A 10 -5.60 1.81 -12.37
CA ARG A 10 -4.40 2.64 -12.52
C ARG A 10 -4.11 3.49 -11.29
N THR A 11 -5.13 3.95 -10.58
CA THR A 11 -4.97 4.91 -9.48
C THR A 11 -5.09 4.27 -8.10
N THR A 12 -4.37 4.81 -7.11
CA THR A 12 -4.41 4.32 -5.72
C THR A 12 -5.83 4.23 -5.15
N GLY A 13 -6.66 5.24 -5.43
CA GLY A 13 -8.04 5.27 -4.93
C GLY A 13 -8.93 4.19 -5.54
N GLU A 14 -8.75 3.87 -6.83
CA GLU A 14 -9.46 2.77 -7.46
C GLU A 14 -8.95 1.41 -6.97
N GLN A 15 -7.64 1.26 -6.79
CA GLN A 15 -7.06 0.03 -6.23
C GLN A 15 -7.61 -0.25 -4.84
N TYR A 16 -7.73 0.78 -3.99
CA TYR A 16 -8.32 0.66 -2.67
C TYR A 16 -9.77 0.18 -2.73
N ARG A 17 -10.58 0.75 -3.64
CA ARG A 17 -11.98 0.32 -3.83
C ARG A 17 -12.11 -1.08 -4.43
N ALA A 18 -11.14 -1.51 -5.24
CA ALA A 18 -11.12 -2.84 -5.84
C ALA A 18 -10.50 -3.92 -4.94
N SER A 19 -9.96 -3.54 -3.77
CA SER A 19 -9.32 -4.48 -2.85
C SER A 19 -10.30 -4.99 -1.80
N LEU A 20 -10.15 -6.26 -1.41
CA LEU A 20 -10.68 -6.74 -0.14
C LEU A 20 -9.85 -6.11 0.99
N LEU A 21 -10.45 -5.21 1.78
CA LEU A 21 -9.73 -4.52 2.85
C LEU A 21 -9.41 -5.47 4.01
N LEU A 22 -8.16 -5.43 4.47
CA LEU A 22 -7.62 -6.33 5.48
C LEU A 22 -7.05 -5.54 6.67
N PRO A 23 -7.28 -6.00 7.92
CA PRO A 23 -6.58 -5.48 9.07
C PRO A 23 -5.11 -5.87 9.01
N ARG A 24 -4.24 -5.12 9.72
CA ARG A 24 -2.77 -5.32 9.68
C ARG A 24 -2.33 -6.75 9.98
N HIS A 25 -2.99 -7.42 10.93
CA HIS A 25 -2.64 -8.79 11.33
C HIS A 25 -3.00 -9.85 10.28
N ALA A 26 -3.87 -9.54 9.33
CA ALA A 26 -4.28 -10.45 8.25
C ALA A 26 -3.46 -10.26 6.97
N LEU A 27 -2.53 -9.29 6.94
CA LEU A 27 -1.71 -9.01 5.76
C LEU A 27 -0.72 -10.13 5.49
N GLN A 28 -0.62 -10.53 4.23
CA GLN A 28 0.33 -11.49 3.72
C GLN A 28 1.21 -10.84 2.64
N PRO A 29 2.45 -11.33 2.43
CA PRO A 29 3.30 -10.83 1.36
C PRO A 29 2.56 -10.81 0.01
N GLY A 30 2.65 -9.69 -0.70
CA GLY A 30 1.91 -9.45 -1.95
C GLY A 30 0.59 -8.70 -1.79
N ASP A 31 0.04 -8.59 -0.59
CA ASP A 31 -1.06 -7.65 -0.31
C ASP A 31 -0.58 -6.20 -0.50
N VAL A 32 -1.49 -5.29 -0.82
CA VAL A 32 -1.20 -3.86 -0.89
C VAL A 32 -1.49 -3.18 0.44
N ILE A 33 -0.79 -2.09 0.70
CA ILE A 33 -1.03 -1.22 1.84
C ILE A 33 -1.20 0.22 1.39
N PHE A 34 -2.13 0.92 2.02
CA PHE A 34 -2.57 2.24 1.60
C PHE A 34 -2.30 3.29 2.68
N PHE A 35 -1.99 4.52 2.24
CA PHE A 35 -1.66 5.63 3.14
C PHE A 35 -2.31 6.97 2.76
N HIS A 36 -2.53 7.81 3.77
CA HIS A 36 -2.97 9.19 3.68
C HIS A 36 -1.76 10.15 3.75
N LEU A 37 -1.04 10.35 2.64
CA LEU A 37 0.15 11.23 2.62
C LEU A 37 -0.20 12.70 2.41
N ARG A 38 -1.29 13.00 1.68
CA ARG A 38 -1.66 14.36 1.29
C ARG A 38 -2.67 15.05 2.21
N GLY A 39 -2.78 14.61 3.47
CA GLY A 39 -3.66 15.23 4.48
C GLY A 39 -5.17 15.12 4.20
N ALA A 40 -5.58 14.37 3.18
CA ALA A 40 -6.98 14.17 2.81
C ALA A 40 -7.55 12.87 3.41
N SER A 41 -8.88 12.81 3.53
CA SER A 41 -9.66 11.59 3.84
C SER A 41 -9.54 10.48 2.79
N LYS A 42 -8.79 10.71 1.71
CA LYS A 42 -8.61 9.77 0.59
C LYS A 42 -7.19 9.21 0.58
N VAL A 43 -7.08 7.91 0.35
CA VAL A 43 -5.81 7.23 0.10
C VAL A 43 -5.08 7.87 -1.08
N SER A 44 -3.81 8.17 -0.88
CA SER A 44 -2.98 8.91 -1.85
C SER A 44 -1.66 8.23 -2.17
N HIS A 45 -1.32 7.17 -1.43
CA HIS A 45 -0.12 6.39 -1.64
C HIS A 45 -0.37 4.90 -1.41
N VAL A 46 0.36 4.05 -2.14
CA VAL A 46 0.27 2.59 -2.06
C VAL A 46 1.66 1.97 -2.06
N GLY A 47 1.80 0.87 -1.33
CA GLY A 47 2.96 -0.01 -1.36
C GLY A 47 2.55 -1.47 -1.40
N ILE A 48 3.51 -2.36 -1.68
CA ILE A 48 3.31 -3.82 -1.65
C ILE A 48 3.92 -4.34 -0.36
N TYR A 49 3.13 -5.04 0.44
CA TYR A 49 3.54 -5.65 1.69
C TYR A 49 4.50 -6.81 1.42
N LEU A 50 5.59 -6.86 2.19
CA LEU A 50 6.63 -7.88 2.07
C LEU A 50 6.60 -8.90 3.23
N GLY A 51 5.74 -8.70 4.24
CA GLY A 51 5.82 -9.40 5.51
C GLY A 51 6.59 -8.62 6.58
N ASP A 52 6.48 -9.05 7.84
CA ASP A 52 7.21 -8.49 8.98
C ASP A 52 7.07 -6.96 9.15
N GLY A 53 5.91 -6.39 8.82
CA GLY A 53 5.71 -4.95 8.86
C GLY A 53 6.44 -4.16 7.77
N ARG A 54 7.12 -4.82 6.82
CA ARG A 54 7.88 -4.19 5.73
C ARG A 54 7.05 -4.07 4.45
N PHE A 55 7.36 -3.07 3.65
CA PHE A 55 6.72 -2.86 2.35
C PHE A 55 7.64 -2.16 1.36
N ILE A 56 7.47 -2.43 0.07
CA ILE A 56 8.16 -1.75 -1.03
C ILE A 56 7.24 -0.74 -1.70
N HIS A 57 7.76 0.43 -2.05
CA HIS A 57 6.99 1.47 -2.70
C HIS A 57 7.87 2.43 -3.51
N ALA A 58 7.23 3.20 -4.41
CA ALA A 58 7.83 4.34 -5.10
C ALA A 58 7.43 5.64 -4.38
N PRO A 59 8.25 6.19 -3.48
CA PRO A 59 7.83 7.21 -2.51
C PRO A 59 7.34 8.52 -3.12
N SER A 60 8.03 9.03 -4.13
CA SER A 60 7.68 10.28 -4.82
C SER A 60 8.48 10.39 -6.11
N THR A 61 8.07 11.30 -7.00
CA THR A 61 8.86 11.69 -8.18
C THR A 61 10.30 12.03 -7.78
N GLY A 62 11.27 11.56 -8.55
CA GLY A 62 12.71 11.79 -8.34
C GLY A 62 13.37 10.90 -7.29
N LYS A 63 12.60 10.12 -6.51
CA LYS A 63 13.16 9.17 -5.53
C LYS A 63 13.16 7.74 -6.10
N LYS A 64 14.07 6.92 -5.59
CA LYS A 64 14.18 5.51 -5.95
C LYS A 64 13.12 4.69 -5.21
N VAL A 65 12.75 3.57 -5.82
CA VAL A 65 11.95 2.53 -5.15
C VAL A 65 12.71 2.05 -3.92
N SER A 66 12.02 1.97 -2.78
CA SER A 66 12.63 1.66 -1.49
C SER A 66 11.72 0.78 -0.63
N VAL A 67 12.34 0.10 0.33
CA VAL A 67 11.64 -0.61 1.40
C VAL A 67 11.47 0.32 2.60
N SER A 68 10.34 0.24 3.27
CA SER A 68 10.03 0.97 4.50
C SER A 68 9.27 0.08 5.48
N GLU A 69 9.17 0.53 6.72
CA GLU A 69 8.55 -0.22 7.81
C GLU A 69 7.29 0.48 8.33
N LEU A 70 6.23 -0.30 8.58
CA LEU A 70 4.99 0.17 9.20
C LEU A 70 5.19 0.64 10.66
N GLY A 71 6.30 0.22 11.29
CA GLY A 71 6.70 0.65 12.62
C GLY A 71 7.22 2.10 12.66
N ASP A 72 7.75 2.60 11.55
CA ASP A 72 8.23 3.99 11.43
C ASP A 72 7.09 4.97 11.79
N PRO A 73 7.29 5.90 12.74
CA PRO A 73 6.29 6.88 13.12
C PRO A 73 5.65 7.62 11.94
N TYR A 74 6.41 7.90 10.87
CA TYR A 74 5.91 8.56 9.67
C TYR A 74 4.85 7.72 8.96
N TRP A 75 5.13 6.43 8.72
CA TRP A 75 4.23 5.51 8.03
C TRP A 75 3.10 5.05 8.93
N ARG A 76 3.39 4.77 10.21
CA ARG A 76 2.42 4.33 11.20
C ARG A 76 1.26 5.30 11.35
N ARG A 77 1.55 6.60 11.39
CA ARG A 77 0.54 7.68 11.52
C ARG A 77 -0.30 7.87 10.26
N ARG A 78 0.18 7.41 9.10
CA ARG A 78 -0.47 7.65 7.79
C ARG A 78 -1.11 6.40 7.21
N PHE A 79 -0.93 5.25 7.85
CA PHE A 79 -1.52 4.00 7.41
C PHE A 79 -3.05 4.10 7.41
N ALA A 80 -3.66 3.77 6.28
CA ALA A 80 -5.09 3.74 6.11
C ALA A 80 -5.64 2.32 6.28
N SER A 81 -5.22 1.39 5.42
CA SER A 81 -5.64 -0.02 5.46
C SER A 81 -4.63 -0.90 4.71
N GLY A 82 -4.67 -2.20 4.97
CA GLY A 82 -4.20 -3.21 4.04
C GLY A 82 -5.30 -3.60 3.05
N GLY A 83 -4.94 -4.25 1.95
CA GLY A 83 -5.91 -4.78 0.99
C GLY A 83 -5.35 -5.90 0.12
N ARG A 84 -6.20 -6.84 -0.23
CA ARG A 84 -5.90 -7.91 -1.20
C ARG A 84 -6.56 -7.60 -2.52
N LEU A 85 -5.75 -7.54 -3.58
CA LEU A 85 -6.23 -7.41 -4.96
C LEU A 85 -6.69 -8.79 -5.45
N LEU A 86 -7.91 -8.84 -5.97
CA LEU A 86 -8.54 -10.04 -6.52
C LEU A 86 -8.45 -10.05 -8.05
#